data_AF-A0A3B3DG94-F1
#
_entry.id   AF-A0A3B3DG94-F1
#
_cell.length_a   1.000
_cell.length_b   1.000
_cell.length_c   1.000
_cell.angle_alpha   90.00
_cell.angle_beta   90.00
_cell.angle_gamma   90.00
#
_symmetry.space_group_name_H-M   'P 1'
#
loop_
_entity.id
_entity.type
_entity.pdbx_description
1 polymer ?
#
loop_
_entity_poly.entity_id
_entity_poly.type
_entity_poly.pdbx_seq_one_letter_code
_entity_poly.pdbx_strand_id
1 'polypeptide(L)'
;MSVADKNIEKEPDHLVSDDDLRCGDSLDNERAFTKEEEGLEATGKVVQTRAGATSGAIPGPSDTLNPPAVVDYLRNFLFKAGMSETLHCFQTEWYEMIQKGLVDEDRADLVPDVYFQNQRLESELEVARMETELSRRTAAATAEALERLQRAVDVERRLQNRLKQENKRLSEESRKLRLKCEKQQPTVQQRMDEKSRVAAEKDKSVLQPQIDQQRSSSVESTLNKTNPRNAVSKTAHI
;
A
#
# COMPACT_ATOMS: atom_id res chain seq x y z
N MET A 1 -10.16 -77.55 -10.07
CA MET A 1 -11.37 -76.99 -10.72
C MET A 1 -11.16 -75.49 -10.87
N SER A 2 -11.49 -74.90 -12.04
CA SER A 2 -11.46 -73.46 -12.41
C SER A 2 -10.29 -72.59 -11.89
N VAL A 3 -9.42 -72.00 -12.70
CA VAL A 3 -9.55 -71.34 -14.03
C VAL A 3 -10.58 -70.21 -14.04
N ALA A 4 -10.09 -68.97 -14.03
CA ALA A 4 -10.55 -67.87 -14.88
C ALA A 4 -9.61 -66.64 -14.76
N ASP A 5 -8.69 -66.49 -15.72
CA ASP A 5 -8.14 -65.16 -16.08
C ASP A 5 -9.28 -64.23 -16.51
N LYS A 6 -9.20 -62.95 -16.15
CA LYS A 6 -9.71 -61.84 -16.99
C LYS A 6 -8.82 -60.61 -16.88
N ASN A 7 -7.84 -60.56 -17.78
CA ASN A 7 -7.16 -59.34 -18.18
C ASN A 7 -8.13 -58.51 -19.04
N ILE A 8 -8.37 -57.23 -18.71
CA ILE A 8 -9.11 -56.29 -19.55
C ILE A 8 -8.40 -54.95 -19.52
N GLU A 9 -7.85 -54.56 -20.67
CA GLU A 9 -7.31 -53.22 -20.93
C GLU A 9 -8.43 -52.17 -20.88
N LYS A 10 -8.13 -50.99 -20.34
CA LYS A 10 -8.68 -49.70 -20.81
C LYS A 10 -7.89 -48.52 -20.26
N GLU A 11 -7.22 -47.81 -21.16
CA GLU A 11 -6.71 -46.44 -20.95
C GLU A 11 -7.75 -45.44 -21.54
N PRO A 12 -7.57 -44.10 -21.43
CA PRO A 12 -8.15 -43.33 -20.34
C PRO A 12 -9.19 -42.29 -20.81
N ASP A 13 -10.29 -42.13 -20.07
CA ASP A 13 -11.22 -41.03 -20.30
C ASP A 13 -10.78 -39.74 -19.59
N HIS A 14 -10.35 -38.79 -20.42
CA HIS A 14 -10.18 -37.39 -20.06
C HIS A 14 -11.56 -36.76 -19.80
N LEU A 15 -11.90 -36.53 -18.54
CA LEU A 15 -12.91 -35.55 -18.15
C LEU A 15 -12.30 -34.51 -17.22
N VAL A 16 -12.27 -33.28 -17.73
CA VAL A 16 -11.97 -32.06 -17.00
C VAL A 16 -13.04 -31.88 -15.92
N SER A 17 -12.62 -31.87 -14.66
CA SER A 17 -13.43 -31.30 -13.58
C SER A 17 -12.99 -29.85 -13.41
N ASP A 18 -13.61 -28.98 -14.19
CA ASP A 18 -13.73 -27.57 -13.83
C ASP A 18 -14.75 -27.43 -12.67
N ASP A 19 -14.74 -26.27 -12.01
CA ASP A 19 -15.46 -25.92 -10.78
C ASP A 19 -15.04 -26.71 -9.51
N ASP A 20 -14.84 -26.11 -8.33
CA ASP A 20 -15.20 -24.75 -7.88
C ASP A 20 -13.98 -23.84 -7.59
N LEU A 21 -13.97 -22.63 -8.19
CA LEU A 21 -13.13 -21.51 -7.72
C LEU A 21 -13.89 -20.18 -7.70
N ARG A 22 -15.09 -20.18 -7.11
CA ARG A 22 -15.86 -18.95 -6.84
C ARG A 22 -15.28 -18.18 -5.65
N CYS A 23 -14.16 -17.48 -5.86
CA CYS A 23 -13.77 -16.34 -5.03
C CYS A 23 -14.44 -15.07 -5.57
N GLY A 24 -15.77 -15.03 -5.45
CA GLY A 24 -16.55 -13.84 -5.80
C GLY A 24 -16.47 -12.78 -4.70
N ASP A 25 -16.26 -11.54 -5.14
CA ASP A 25 -16.30 -10.30 -4.37
C ASP A 25 -15.21 -10.16 -3.26
N SER A 26 -14.65 -8.98 -2.99
CA SER A 26 -15.12 -7.63 -3.28
C SER A 26 -13.94 -6.71 -3.68
N LEU A 27 -14.13 -5.93 -4.75
CA LEU A 27 -13.24 -4.81 -5.11
C LEU A 27 -13.58 -3.53 -4.33
N ASP A 28 -14.68 -3.52 -3.56
CA ASP A 28 -15.12 -2.37 -2.75
C ASP A 28 -14.16 -2.08 -1.59
N ASN A 29 -13.38 -3.09 -1.17
CA ASN A 29 -12.41 -2.96 -0.09
C ASN A 29 -11.27 -1.97 -0.46
N GLU A 30 -10.80 -1.94 -1.71
CA GLU A 30 -9.71 -1.03 -2.12
C GLU A 30 -10.13 0.45 -2.08
N ARG A 31 -11.42 0.75 -2.28
CA ARG A 31 -11.94 2.13 -2.26
C ARG A 31 -12.20 2.65 -0.84
N ALA A 32 -12.14 1.80 0.18
CA ALA A 32 -12.31 2.21 1.57
C ALA A 32 -11.03 2.80 2.19
N PHE A 33 -9.84 2.33 1.79
CA PHE A 33 -8.57 2.66 2.48
C PHE A 33 -8.04 4.07 2.24
N THR A 34 -8.24 4.66 1.05
CA THR A 34 -7.76 6.03 0.76
C THR A 34 -8.42 7.10 1.64
N LYS A 35 -9.56 6.78 2.27
CA LYS A 35 -10.26 7.65 3.21
C LYS A 35 -9.69 7.59 4.64
N GLU A 36 -8.87 6.59 4.96
CA GLU A 36 -8.25 6.42 6.27
C GLU A 36 -6.84 7.06 6.31
N GLU A 37 -6.16 7.11 5.16
CA GLU A 37 -4.87 7.80 4.97
C GLU A 37 -4.95 9.31 5.23
N GLU A 38 -6.02 9.98 4.75
CA GLU A 38 -6.28 11.41 4.99
C GLU A 38 -6.42 11.73 6.50
N GLY A 39 -6.96 10.79 7.29
CA GLY A 39 -7.07 10.92 8.75
C GLY A 39 -5.74 10.74 9.49
N LEU A 40 -4.81 9.95 8.95
CA LEU A 40 -3.48 9.76 9.53
C LEU A 40 -2.61 11.01 9.38
N GLU A 41 -2.64 11.68 8.22
CA GLU A 41 -1.89 12.93 8.02
C GLU A 41 -2.43 14.06 8.92
N ALA A 42 -3.76 14.18 9.07
CA ALA A 42 -4.38 15.12 9.98
C ALA A 42 -3.95 14.88 11.45
N THR A 43 -3.93 13.62 11.88
CA THR A 43 -3.50 13.23 13.24
C THR A 43 -2.01 13.54 13.46
N GLY A 44 -1.15 13.26 12.47
CA GLY A 44 0.27 13.59 12.51
C GLY A 44 0.53 15.09 12.69
N LYS A 45 -0.20 15.94 11.95
CA LYS A 45 -0.09 17.42 12.08
C LYS A 45 -0.53 17.93 13.45
N VAL A 46 -1.54 17.33 14.08
CA VAL A 46 -1.98 17.69 15.45
C VAL A 46 -0.93 17.31 16.50
N VAL A 47 -0.27 16.16 16.36
CA VAL A 47 0.81 15.76 17.28
C VAL A 47 2.06 16.65 17.09
N GLN A 48 2.45 16.92 15.84
CA GLN A 48 3.68 17.65 15.54
C GLN A 48 3.60 19.15 15.89
N THR A 49 2.45 19.80 15.66
CA THR A 49 2.25 21.21 16.05
C THR A 49 2.26 21.41 17.57
N ARG A 50 1.80 20.41 18.33
CA ARG A 50 1.76 20.48 19.80
C ARG A 50 3.10 20.17 20.46
N ALA A 51 3.92 19.27 19.88
CA ALA A 51 5.28 19.01 20.35
C ALA A 51 6.22 20.24 20.22
N GLY A 52 5.96 21.12 19.25
CA GLY A 52 6.69 22.38 19.09
C GLY A 52 6.26 23.50 20.05
N ALA A 53 5.11 23.38 20.73
CA ALA A 53 4.55 24.42 21.59
C ALA A 53 5.02 24.31 23.07
N THR A 54 5.55 23.16 23.49
CA THR A 54 6.03 22.93 24.86
C THR A 54 7.49 23.35 25.04
N SER A 55 7.84 24.54 24.57
CA SER A 55 9.11 25.23 24.90
C SER A 55 8.89 26.72 25.21
N GLY A 56 7.66 27.06 25.64
CA GLY A 56 7.43 28.28 26.41
C GLY A 56 7.87 28.02 27.84
N ALA A 57 8.96 28.63 28.28
CA ALA A 57 9.39 28.58 29.67
C ALA A 57 8.27 29.14 30.56
N ILE A 58 7.60 28.26 31.32
CA ILE A 58 6.71 28.67 32.39
C ILE A 58 7.61 29.42 33.40
N PRO A 59 7.35 30.71 33.71
CA PRO A 59 8.02 31.35 34.81
C PRO A 59 7.63 30.57 36.06
N GLY A 60 8.60 29.87 36.66
CA GLY A 60 8.38 29.25 37.97
C GLY A 60 7.86 30.33 38.93
N PRO A 61 6.88 30.03 39.80
CA PRO A 61 6.40 31.02 40.73
C PRO A 61 7.58 31.52 41.55
N SER A 62 7.92 32.79 41.42
CA SER A 62 8.79 33.46 42.38
C SER A 62 8.07 33.39 43.72
N ASP A 63 8.48 32.44 44.57
CA ASP A 63 8.07 32.35 45.96
C ASP A 63 8.46 33.66 46.64
N THR A 64 7.53 34.62 46.66
CA THR A 64 7.58 35.74 47.59
C THR A 64 7.37 35.15 48.97
N LEU A 65 8.49 34.91 49.66
CA LEU A 65 8.59 34.16 50.92
C LEU A 65 7.81 34.75 52.13
N ASN A 66 7.02 35.80 51.91
CA ASN A 66 6.28 36.52 52.93
C ASN A 66 4.79 36.16 52.79
N PRO A 67 4.13 35.69 53.87
CA PRO A 67 2.69 35.51 53.85
C PRO A 67 1.98 36.84 53.54
N PRO A 68 0.85 36.83 52.82
CA PRO A 68 0.06 38.04 52.59
C PRO A 68 -0.50 38.60 53.91
N ALA A 69 -0.88 39.88 53.89
CA ALA A 69 -1.66 40.46 54.98
C ALA A 69 -3.02 39.74 55.12
N VAL A 70 -3.51 39.61 56.36
CA VAL A 70 -4.82 38.98 56.67
C VAL A 70 -5.95 39.60 55.88
N VAL A 71 -5.90 40.92 55.64
CA VAL A 71 -6.86 41.68 54.86
C VAL A 71 -6.90 41.20 53.40
N ASP A 72 -5.75 41.01 52.75
CA ASP A 72 -5.67 40.53 51.37
C ASP A 72 -6.07 39.07 51.24
N TYR A 73 -5.73 38.23 52.23
CA TYR A 73 -6.25 36.87 52.29
C TYR A 73 -7.77 36.85 52.40
N LEU A 74 -8.38 37.70 53.24
CA LEU A 74 -9.84 37.74 53.39
C LEU A 74 -10.53 38.24 52.10
N ARG A 75 -9.96 39.27 51.43
CA ARG A 75 -10.41 39.71 50.10
C ARG A 75 -10.38 38.55 49.10
N ASN A 76 -9.25 37.86 49.00
CA ASN A 76 -9.03 36.74 48.08
C ASN A 76 -9.91 35.53 48.42
N PHE A 77 -10.14 35.26 49.70
CA PHE A 77 -11.02 34.19 50.19
C PHE A 77 -12.47 34.46 49.79
N LEU A 78 -13.01 35.64 50.12
CA LEU A 78 -14.39 36.01 49.79
C LEU A 78 -14.62 36.04 48.26
N PHE A 79 -13.63 36.50 47.50
CA PHE A 79 -13.65 36.42 46.04
C PHE A 79 -13.69 34.97 45.52
N LYS A 80 -12.77 34.10 45.99
CA LYS A 80 -12.74 32.67 45.59
C LYS A 80 -13.98 31.90 46.04
N ALA A 81 -14.60 32.29 47.16
CA ALA A 81 -15.85 31.72 47.66
C ALA A 81 -17.10 32.24 46.92
N GLY A 82 -16.96 33.19 45.99
CA GLY A 82 -18.09 33.80 45.27
C GLY A 82 -18.97 34.72 46.13
N MET A 83 -18.50 35.13 47.31
CA MET A 83 -19.24 35.94 48.29
C MET A 83 -19.15 37.44 47.96
N SER A 84 -19.55 37.81 46.73
CA SER A 84 -19.33 39.16 46.17
C SER A 84 -19.99 40.28 46.97
N GLU A 85 -21.19 40.07 47.51
CA GLU A 85 -21.88 41.07 48.36
C GLU A 85 -21.13 41.26 49.69
N THR A 86 -20.73 40.17 50.35
CA THR A 86 -19.93 40.21 51.58
C THR A 86 -18.57 40.86 51.35
N LEU A 87 -17.92 40.58 50.22
CA LEU A 87 -16.68 41.24 49.80
C LEU A 87 -16.87 42.75 49.63
N HIS A 88 -17.98 43.18 49.01
CA HIS A 88 -18.28 44.59 48.81
C HIS A 88 -18.55 45.32 50.14
N CYS A 89 -19.38 44.75 51.02
CA CYS A 89 -19.60 45.30 52.36
C CYS A 89 -18.29 45.39 53.16
N PHE A 90 -17.51 44.31 53.20
CA PHE A 90 -16.21 44.27 53.88
C PHE A 90 -15.25 45.34 53.36
N GLN A 91 -15.12 45.50 52.03
CA GLN A 91 -14.28 46.54 51.43
C GLN A 91 -14.73 47.94 51.83
N THR A 92 -16.03 48.24 51.74
CA THR A 92 -16.59 49.55 52.11
C THR A 92 -16.36 49.88 53.58
N GLU A 93 -16.69 48.96 54.49
CA GLU A 93 -16.46 49.13 55.94
C GLU A 93 -14.97 49.30 56.26
N TRP A 94 -14.10 48.51 55.63
CA TRP A 94 -12.65 48.60 55.82
C TRP A 94 -12.09 49.96 55.38
N TYR A 95 -12.50 50.47 54.22
CA TYR A 95 -12.11 51.81 53.76
C TYR A 95 -12.63 52.92 54.68
N GLU A 96 -13.86 52.80 55.20
CA GLU A 96 -14.38 53.74 56.19
C GLU A 96 -13.58 53.73 57.51
N MET A 97 -13.15 52.54 57.96
CA MET A 97 -12.33 52.41 59.18
C MET A 97 -10.94 53.03 59.03
N ILE A 98 -10.31 52.88 57.85
CA ILE A 98 -9.05 53.57 57.52
C ILE A 98 -9.25 55.09 57.50
N GLN A 99 -10.26 55.60 56.79
CA GLN A 99 -10.53 57.04 56.69
C GLN A 99 -10.80 57.71 58.04
N LYS A 100 -11.44 56.98 58.97
CA LYS A 100 -11.73 57.45 60.34
C LYS A 100 -10.53 57.27 61.29
N GLY A 101 -9.43 56.67 60.84
CA GLY A 101 -8.23 56.40 61.64
C GLY A 101 -8.43 55.34 62.73
N LEU A 102 -9.45 54.47 62.60
CA LEU A 102 -9.69 53.38 63.55
C LEU A 102 -8.75 52.19 63.33
N VAL A 103 -8.17 52.07 62.13
CA VAL A 103 -7.25 51.01 61.74
C VAL A 103 -6.08 51.63 61.00
N ASP A 104 -4.88 51.15 61.31
CA ASP A 104 -3.63 51.50 60.65
C ASP A 104 -3.41 50.50 59.49
N GLU A 105 -3.42 50.99 58.24
CA GLU A 105 -3.31 50.17 57.03
C GLU A 105 -1.95 49.44 56.97
N ASP A 106 -0.90 50.05 57.53
CA ASP A 106 0.47 49.50 57.56
C ASP A 106 0.68 48.46 58.68
N ARG A 107 -0.33 48.21 59.54
CA ARG A 107 -0.27 47.25 60.67
C ARG A 107 -1.21 46.05 60.52
N ALA A 108 -1.64 45.72 59.30
CA ALA A 108 -2.35 44.47 59.08
C ALA A 108 -1.46 43.27 59.44
N ASP A 109 -1.93 42.40 60.33
CA ASP A 109 -1.23 41.16 60.69
C ASP A 109 -1.00 40.27 59.44
N LEU A 110 0.08 39.48 59.47
CA LEU A 110 0.37 38.50 58.43
C LEU A 110 -0.45 37.21 58.62
N VAL A 111 -0.82 36.58 57.51
CA VAL A 111 -1.54 35.30 57.53
C VAL A 111 -0.65 34.19 58.08
N PRO A 112 -1.17 33.30 58.97
CA PRO A 112 -0.45 32.12 59.41
C PRO A 112 -0.03 31.23 58.23
N ASP A 113 1.26 30.90 58.19
CA ASP A 113 1.94 30.16 57.11
C ASP A 113 1.18 28.92 56.61
N VAL A 114 0.53 28.17 57.51
CA VAL A 114 -0.31 27.00 57.17
C VAL A 114 -1.38 27.29 56.10
N TYR A 115 -2.02 28.46 56.11
CA TYR A 115 -3.02 28.81 55.09
C TYR A 115 -2.41 29.16 53.74
N PHE A 116 -1.24 29.79 53.74
CA PHE A 116 -0.47 30.09 52.53
C PHE A 116 0.06 28.79 51.90
N GLN A 117 0.62 27.90 52.70
CA GLN A 117 1.08 26.58 52.24
C GLN A 117 -0.07 25.74 51.67
N ASN A 118 -1.23 25.70 52.34
CA ASN A 118 -2.41 25.00 51.82
C ASN A 118 -2.85 25.56 50.46
N GLN A 119 -2.92 26.89 50.31
CA GLN A 119 -3.28 27.51 49.03
C GLN A 119 -2.26 27.22 47.91
N ARG A 120 -0.97 27.18 48.24
CA ARG A 120 0.08 26.80 47.27
C ARG A 120 -0.06 25.34 46.86
N LEU A 121 -0.22 24.43 47.82
CA LEU A 121 -0.42 23.00 47.59
C LEU A 121 -1.69 22.70 46.78
N GLU A 122 -2.80 23.39 47.05
CA GLU A 122 -4.02 23.32 46.23
C GLU A 122 -3.77 23.72 44.78
N SER A 123 -2.98 24.78 44.56
CA SER A 123 -2.63 25.27 43.23
C SER A 123 -1.71 24.30 42.48
N GLU A 124 -0.67 23.77 43.14
CA GLU A 124 0.22 22.72 42.60
C GLU A 124 -0.55 21.44 42.26
N LEU A 125 -1.47 21.03 43.14
CA LEU A 125 -2.31 19.84 42.96
C LEU A 125 -3.29 19.98 41.79
N GLU A 126 -3.84 21.18 41.55
CA GLU A 126 -4.69 21.42 40.38
C GLU A 126 -3.89 21.46 39.07
N VAL A 127 -2.69 22.05 39.08
CA VAL A 127 -1.77 22.00 37.92
C VAL A 127 -1.39 20.54 37.61
N ALA A 128 -1.04 19.74 38.62
CA ALA A 128 -0.70 18.32 38.45
C ALA A 128 -1.91 17.49 37.94
N ARG A 129 -3.13 17.80 38.38
CA ARG A 129 -4.37 17.20 37.84
C ARG A 129 -4.59 17.55 36.38
N MET A 130 -4.39 18.82 36.01
CA MET A 130 -4.50 19.26 34.61
C MET A 130 -3.45 18.56 33.73
N GLU A 131 -2.19 18.47 34.18
CA GLU A 131 -1.10 17.82 33.44
C GLU A 131 -1.32 16.30 33.30
N THR A 132 -1.77 15.62 34.35
CA THR A 132 -2.08 14.18 34.29
C THR A 132 -3.26 13.87 33.38
N GLU A 133 -4.34 14.65 33.42
CA GLU A 133 -5.47 14.51 32.49
C GLU A 133 -5.07 14.83 31.04
N LEU A 134 -4.25 15.87 30.83
CA LEU A 134 -3.72 16.22 29.52
C LEU A 134 -2.83 15.11 28.95
N SER A 135 -1.99 14.51 29.78
CA SER A 135 -1.12 13.38 29.44
C SER A 135 -1.93 12.12 29.13
N ARG A 136 -2.98 11.84 29.92
CA ARG A 136 -3.91 10.72 29.69
C ARG A 136 -4.62 10.85 28.33
N ARG A 137 -5.09 12.05 27.97
CA ARG A 137 -5.70 12.33 26.65
C ARG A 137 -4.72 12.12 25.51
N THR A 138 -3.49 12.65 25.63
CA THR A 138 -2.44 12.43 24.62
C THR A 138 -2.12 10.95 24.46
N ALA A 139 -1.93 10.22 25.56
CA ALA A 139 -1.61 8.79 25.55
C ALA A 139 -2.73 7.96 24.88
N ALA A 140 -4.00 8.26 25.18
CA ALA A 140 -5.14 7.62 24.53
C ALA A 140 -5.14 7.86 23.01
N ALA A 141 -4.96 9.11 22.56
CA ALA A 141 -4.88 9.45 21.14
C ALA A 141 -3.71 8.76 20.42
N THR A 142 -2.53 8.66 21.07
CA THR A 142 -1.38 7.95 20.48
C THR A 142 -1.59 6.44 20.41
N ALA A 143 -2.28 5.84 21.39
CA ALA A 143 -2.63 4.41 21.37
C ALA A 143 -3.63 4.11 20.24
N GLU A 144 -4.62 4.98 20.04
CA GLU A 144 -5.62 4.88 18.98
C GLU A 144 -4.99 5.03 17.58
N ALA A 145 -4.03 5.94 17.42
CA ALA A 145 -3.25 6.10 16.19
C ALA A 145 -2.34 4.89 15.91
N LEU A 146 -1.70 4.33 16.94
CA LEU A 146 -0.88 3.13 16.84
C LEU A 146 -1.71 1.90 16.42
N GLU A 147 -2.92 1.75 16.96
CA GLU A 147 -3.82 0.66 16.56
C GLU A 147 -4.21 0.76 15.08
N ARG A 148 -4.54 1.97 14.58
CA ARG A 148 -4.80 2.20 13.14
C ARG A 148 -3.59 1.83 12.28
N LEU A 149 -2.40 2.29 12.65
CA LEU A 149 -1.16 1.97 11.93
C LEU A 149 -0.91 0.45 11.89
N GLN A 150 -1.13 -0.25 13.01
CA GLN A 150 -1.00 -1.70 13.07
C GLN A 150 -2.00 -2.41 12.14
N ARG A 151 -3.28 -1.96 12.10
CA ARG A 151 -4.27 -2.49 11.16
C ARG A 151 -3.83 -2.30 9.69
N ALA A 152 -3.30 -1.12 9.34
CA ALA A 152 -2.80 -0.83 8.00
C ALA A 152 -1.63 -1.77 7.62
N VAL A 153 -0.64 -1.92 8.50
CA VAL A 153 0.49 -2.85 8.30
C VAL A 153 0.01 -4.31 8.14
N ASP A 154 -1.02 -4.73 8.86
CA ASP A 154 -1.60 -6.07 8.73
C ASP A 154 -2.46 -6.24 7.45
N VAL A 155 -3.00 -5.16 6.87
CA VAL A 155 -3.57 -5.16 5.51
C VAL A 155 -2.46 -5.34 4.47
N GLU A 156 -1.41 -4.52 4.51
CA GLU A 156 -0.28 -4.61 3.59
C GLU A 156 0.38 -5.99 3.62
N ARG A 157 0.60 -6.55 4.81
CA ARG A 157 1.16 -7.90 4.99
C ARG A 157 0.30 -8.96 4.32
N ARG A 158 -1.03 -8.87 4.41
CA ARG A 158 -1.97 -9.77 3.71
C ARG A 158 -1.89 -9.60 2.20
N LEU A 159 -1.85 -8.35 1.69
CA LEU A 159 -1.73 -8.05 0.27
C LEU A 159 -0.41 -8.59 -0.31
N GLN A 160 0.73 -8.32 0.34
CA GLN A 160 2.04 -8.84 -0.07
C GLN A 160 2.05 -10.37 -0.09
N ASN A 161 1.41 -11.04 0.87
CA ASN A 161 1.32 -12.50 0.88
C ASN A 161 0.45 -13.05 -0.25
N ARG A 162 -0.70 -12.43 -0.55
CA ARG A 162 -1.52 -12.76 -1.72
C ARG A 162 -0.75 -12.59 -3.03
N LEU A 163 -0.10 -11.44 -3.23
CA LEU A 163 0.70 -11.15 -4.42
C LEU A 163 1.84 -12.15 -4.61
N LYS A 164 2.52 -12.58 -3.53
CA LYS A 164 3.53 -13.64 -3.58
C LYS A 164 2.94 -14.99 -4.05
N GLN A 165 1.74 -15.35 -3.58
CA GLN A 165 1.05 -16.57 -4.01
C GLN A 165 0.62 -16.50 -5.49
N GLU A 166 0.00 -15.40 -5.91
CA GLU A 166 -0.43 -15.19 -7.30
C GLU A 166 0.77 -15.15 -8.26
N ASN A 167 1.87 -14.48 -7.90
CA ASN A 167 3.11 -14.45 -8.68
C ASN A 167 3.73 -15.85 -8.80
N LYS A 168 3.74 -16.64 -7.72
CA LYS A 168 4.19 -18.05 -7.77
C LYS A 168 3.32 -18.88 -8.73
N ARG A 169 1.99 -18.76 -8.65
CA ARG A 169 1.04 -19.44 -9.55
C ARG A 169 1.31 -19.10 -11.02
N LEU A 170 1.40 -17.80 -11.34
CA LEU A 170 1.66 -17.32 -12.70
C LEU A 170 3.05 -17.73 -13.20
N SER A 171 4.06 -17.75 -12.33
CA SER A 171 5.40 -18.24 -12.67
C SER A 171 5.41 -19.73 -13.02
N GLU A 172 4.69 -20.56 -12.25
CA GLU A 172 4.52 -21.99 -12.54
C GLU A 172 3.74 -22.22 -13.84
N GLU A 173 2.69 -21.45 -14.10
CA GLU A 173 1.91 -21.50 -15.33
C GLU A 173 2.73 -21.07 -16.55
N SER A 174 3.47 -19.98 -16.47
CA SER A 174 4.41 -19.54 -17.51
C SER A 174 5.45 -20.61 -17.81
N ARG A 175 5.99 -21.29 -16.78
CA ARG A 175 6.91 -22.43 -16.99
C ARG A 175 6.24 -23.59 -17.71
N LYS A 176 5.01 -23.96 -17.34
CA LYS A 176 4.24 -25.02 -18.02
C LYS A 176 3.95 -24.66 -19.49
N LEU A 177 3.63 -23.40 -19.78
CA LEU A 177 3.40 -22.92 -21.14
C LEU A 177 4.69 -22.94 -21.98
N ARG A 178 5.82 -22.45 -21.45
CA ARG A 178 7.13 -22.52 -22.13
C ARG A 178 7.51 -23.96 -22.50
N LEU A 179 7.38 -24.90 -21.56
CA LEU A 179 7.63 -26.34 -21.81
C LEU A 179 6.71 -26.92 -22.91
N LYS A 180 5.43 -26.49 -22.98
CA LYS A 180 4.52 -26.91 -24.07
C LYS A 180 4.99 -26.35 -25.43
N CYS A 181 5.40 -25.08 -25.48
CA CYS A 181 5.93 -24.45 -26.70
C CYS A 181 7.24 -25.12 -27.16
N GLU A 182 8.19 -25.34 -26.25
CA GLU A 182 9.45 -26.06 -26.52
C GLU A 182 9.19 -27.48 -27.05
N LYS A 183 8.22 -28.21 -26.48
CA LYS A 183 7.81 -29.53 -26.98
C LYS A 183 7.19 -29.48 -28.38
N GLN A 184 6.47 -28.42 -28.73
CA GLN A 184 5.82 -28.26 -30.05
C GLN A 184 6.78 -27.72 -31.12
N GLN A 185 7.82 -26.99 -30.73
CA GLN A 185 8.83 -26.40 -31.62
C GLN A 185 9.44 -27.39 -32.64
N PRO A 186 9.91 -28.61 -32.28
CA PRO A 186 10.43 -29.55 -33.27
C PRO A 186 9.37 -30.02 -34.28
N THR A 187 8.10 -30.17 -33.88
CA THR A 187 7.00 -30.54 -34.80
C THR A 187 6.64 -29.42 -35.77
N VAL A 188 6.82 -28.16 -35.37
CA VAL A 188 6.68 -27.00 -36.26
C VAL A 188 7.86 -26.92 -37.23
N GLN A 189 9.09 -27.07 -36.72
CA GLN A 189 10.31 -27.08 -37.51
C GLN A 189 10.28 -28.18 -38.58
N GLN A 190 9.98 -29.43 -38.19
CA GLN A 190 9.86 -30.55 -39.12
C GLN A 190 8.86 -30.30 -40.24
N ARG A 191 7.69 -29.69 -39.95
CA ARG A 191 6.71 -29.34 -41.00
C ARG A 191 7.18 -28.21 -41.91
N MET A 192 8.01 -27.28 -41.41
CA MET A 192 8.63 -26.24 -42.22
C MET A 192 9.71 -26.82 -43.14
N ASP A 193 10.53 -27.73 -42.63
CA ASP A 193 11.60 -28.42 -43.37
C ASP A 193 10.99 -29.33 -44.46
N GLU A 194 9.94 -30.09 -44.13
CA GLU A 194 9.16 -30.89 -45.08
C GLU A 194 8.59 -30.03 -46.22
N LYS A 195 7.94 -28.90 -45.89
CA LYS A 195 7.39 -27.97 -46.89
C LYS A 195 8.50 -27.41 -47.80
N SER A 196 9.67 -27.11 -47.24
CA SER A 196 10.82 -26.59 -47.97
C SER A 196 11.42 -27.66 -48.91
N ARG A 197 11.52 -28.91 -48.45
CA ARG A 197 11.93 -30.06 -49.27
C ARG A 197 10.96 -30.30 -50.44
N VAL A 198 9.65 -30.30 -50.17
CA VAL A 198 8.61 -30.48 -51.20
C VAL A 198 8.64 -29.37 -52.25
N ALA A 199 8.93 -28.12 -51.85
CA ALA A 199 9.14 -27.02 -52.80
C ALA A 199 10.37 -27.27 -53.69
N ALA A 200 11.53 -27.59 -53.10
CA ALA A 200 12.75 -27.87 -53.84
C ALA A 200 12.64 -29.10 -54.77
N GLU A 201 11.91 -30.14 -54.38
CA GLU A 201 11.62 -31.30 -55.23
C GLU A 201 10.72 -30.94 -56.42
N LYS A 202 9.73 -30.06 -56.23
CA LYS A 202 8.91 -29.53 -57.33
C LYS A 202 9.73 -28.67 -58.28
N ASP A 203 10.54 -27.75 -57.76
CA ASP A 203 11.41 -26.90 -58.58
C ASP A 203 12.40 -27.76 -59.38
N LYS A 204 13.01 -28.77 -58.76
CA LYS A 204 13.85 -29.75 -59.45
C LYS A 204 13.08 -30.52 -60.53
N SER A 205 11.85 -30.96 -60.25
CA SER A 205 11.00 -31.67 -61.22
C SER A 205 10.53 -30.80 -62.38
N VAL A 206 10.52 -29.47 -62.25
CA VAL A 206 10.25 -28.51 -63.33
C VAL A 206 11.53 -28.21 -64.13
N LEU A 207 12.67 -28.05 -63.44
CA LEU A 207 13.95 -27.74 -64.07
C LEU A 207 14.58 -28.94 -64.80
N GLN A 208 14.39 -30.17 -64.31
CA GLN A 208 14.93 -31.39 -64.91
C GLN A 208 14.49 -31.58 -66.38
N PRO A 209 13.19 -31.57 -66.73
CA PRO A 209 12.77 -31.67 -68.13
C PRO A 209 13.19 -30.45 -68.97
N GLN A 210 13.34 -29.25 -68.40
CA GLN A 210 13.92 -28.10 -69.11
C GLN A 210 15.40 -28.31 -69.45
N ILE A 211 16.20 -28.83 -68.51
CA ILE A 211 17.61 -29.17 -68.73
C ILE A 211 17.73 -30.30 -69.77
N ASP A 212 16.88 -31.32 -69.69
CA ASP A 212 16.91 -32.44 -70.63
C ASP A 212 16.43 -32.03 -72.03
N GLN A 213 15.47 -31.11 -72.13
CA GLN A 213 15.03 -30.50 -73.40
C GLN A 213 16.08 -29.54 -73.99
N GLN A 214 16.82 -28.80 -73.17
CA GLN A 214 17.99 -28.02 -73.61
C GLN A 214 19.13 -28.93 -74.08
N ARG A 215 19.34 -30.07 -73.42
CA ARG A 215 20.32 -31.07 -73.83
C ARG A 215 19.92 -31.77 -75.13
N SER A 216 18.66 -32.18 -75.30
CA SER A 216 18.21 -32.83 -76.53
C SER A 216 18.29 -31.87 -77.73
N SER A 217 17.80 -30.63 -77.59
CA SER A 217 17.93 -29.62 -78.65
C SER A 217 19.39 -29.25 -78.95
N SER A 218 20.27 -29.22 -77.95
CA SER A 218 21.72 -29.06 -78.17
C SER A 218 22.31 -30.25 -78.94
N VAL A 219 21.99 -31.50 -78.55
CA VAL A 219 22.48 -32.72 -79.23
C VAL A 219 21.94 -32.82 -80.67
N GLU A 220 20.66 -32.54 -80.91
CA GLU A 220 20.08 -32.46 -82.25
C GLU A 220 20.77 -31.41 -83.12
N SER A 221 21.11 -30.24 -82.56
CA SER A 221 21.88 -29.20 -83.27
C SER A 221 23.32 -29.61 -83.62
N THR A 222 23.90 -30.58 -82.90
CA THR A 222 25.21 -31.16 -83.23
C THR A 222 25.12 -32.35 -84.18
N LEU A 223 24.05 -33.17 -84.11
CA LEU A 223 23.85 -34.33 -84.98
C LEU A 223 23.42 -33.90 -86.40
N ASN A 224 22.61 -32.85 -86.52
CA ASN A 224 22.26 -32.26 -87.81
C ASN A 224 23.45 -31.56 -88.53
N LYS A 225 24.61 -31.42 -87.86
CA LYS A 225 25.85 -30.96 -88.48
C LYS A 225 26.72 -32.10 -89.04
N THR A 226 26.36 -33.38 -88.84
CA THR A 226 27.26 -34.51 -89.13
C THR A 226 26.72 -35.62 -90.04
N ASN A 227 25.53 -35.51 -90.63
CA ASN A 227 24.96 -36.57 -91.49
C ASN A 227 24.50 -36.10 -92.91
N PRO A 228 25.18 -36.53 -94.00
CA PRO A 228 24.77 -36.25 -95.39
C PRO A 228 24.32 -37.51 -96.20
N ARG A 229 23.32 -37.32 -97.10
CA ARG A 229 22.56 -38.30 -97.97
C ARG A 229 21.22 -38.74 -97.34
N ASN A 230 20.08 -38.86 -98.04
CA ASN A 230 19.67 -38.71 -99.46
C ASN A 230 18.14 -38.37 -99.47
N ALA A 231 17.39 -38.01 -100.52
CA ALA A 231 17.52 -37.76 -101.98
C ALA A 231 16.50 -36.64 -102.33
N VAL A 232 16.65 -35.72 -103.30
CA VAL A 232 16.81 -35.80 -104.78
C VAL A 232 15.54 -36.25 -105.56
N SER A 233 14.97 -35.27 -106.29
CA SER A 233 14.14 -35.33 -107.51
C SER A 233 12.70 -35.85 -107.51
N LYS A 234 11.78 -34.96 -107.94
CA LYS A 234 10.93 -35.16 -109.12
C LYS A 234 10.71 -33.83 -109.88
N THR A 235 10.48 -33.92 -111.19
CA THR A 235 10.70 -32.84 -112.16
C THR A 235 9.40 -32.43 -112.88
N ALA A 236 9.30 -31.13 -113.17
CA ALA A 236 8.47 -30.38 -114.15
C ALA A 236 7.24 -31.03 -114.83
N HIS A 237 6.20 -30.20 -115.03
CA HIS A 237 5.73 -29.91 -116.39
C HIS A 237 4.91 -28.60 -116.49
N ILE A 238 5.21 -27.85 -117.57
CA ILE A 238 4.56 -26.62 -118.09
C ILE A 238 4.72 -25.36 -117.22
#